data_AF-A0A7Y3CYV9-F1
#
_entry.id   AF-A0A7Y3CYV9-F1
#
_cell.length_a   1.000
_cell.length_b   1.000
_cell.length_c   1.000
_cell.angle_alpha   90.00
_cell.angle_beta   90.00
_cell.angle_gamma   90.00
#
_symmetry.space_group_name_H-M   'P 1'
#
loop_
_entity.id
_entity.type
_entity.pdbx_description
1 polymer ?
#
loop_
_entity_poly.entity_id
_entity_poly.type
_entity_poly.pdbx_seq_one_letter_code
_entity_poly.pdbx_strand_id
1 'polypeptide(L)' 'LSIVIGVNMIWDIPDWIDWLIGFSTIFYMFLALKRFYEQGWILSFFKTGFIAFGFMLFVLPLTAGIVALFAFMFY' A
#
# COMPACT_ATOMS: atom_id res chain seq x y z
N LEU A 1 0.59 7.24 5.03
CA LEU A 1 1.05 7.78 3.72
C LEU A 1 0.70 9.25 3.54
N SER A 2 -0.51 9.72 3.87
CA SER A 2 -0.94 11.10 3.62
C SER A 2 -0.05 12.19 4.22
N ILE A 3 0.54 11.95 5.41
CA ILE A 3 1.48 12.90 6.04
C ILE A 3 2.82 12.92 5.29
N VAL A 4 3.31 11.77 4.84
CA VAL A 4 4.58 11.64 4.12
C VAL A 4 4.49 12.36 2.76
N ILE A 5 3.39 12.19 2.04
CA ILE A 5 3.12 12.94 0.80
C ILE A 5 3.09 14.46 1.05
N GLY A 6 2.42 14.89 2.13
CA GLY A 6 2.37 16.31 2.49
C GLY A 6 3.73 16.91 2.84
N VAL A 7 4.62 16.13 3.47
CA VAL A 7 5.99 16.54 3.75
C VAL A 7 6.84 16.55 2.47
N ASN A 8 6.66 15.58 1.58
CA ASN A 8 7.37 15.50 0.29
C ASN A 8 7.12 16.76 -0.58
N MET A 9 5.95 17.40 -0.47
CA MET A 9 5.65 18.68 -1.14
C MET A 9 6.47 19.87 -0.63
N ILE A 10 6.99 19.82 0.60
CA ILE A 10 7.77 20.91 1.22
C ILE A 10 9.27 20.60 1.17
N TRP A 11 9.61 19.31 1.30
CA TRP A 11 10.97 18.81 1.34
C TRP A 11 11.05 17.49 0.57
N ASP A 12 11.85 17.46 -0.48
CA ASP A 12 11.97 16.28 -1.35
C ASP A 12 12.56 15.10 -0.55
N ILE A 13 11.72 14.12 -0.24
CA ILE A 13 12.12 12.92 0.49
C ILE A 13 12.68 11.94 -0.54
N PRO A 14 13.86 11.36 -0.32
CA PRO A 14 14.38 10.32 -1.20
C PRO A 14 13.37 9.18 -1.41
N ASP A 15 13.09 8.83 -2.67
CA ASP A 15 12.07 7.85 -3.07
C ASP A 15 12.17 6.49 -2.33
N TRP A 16 13.39 6.08 -1.97
CA TRP A 16 13.63 4.83 -1.23
C TRP A 16 13.06 4.85 0.19
N ILE A 17 13.00 6.02 0.84
CA ILE A 17 12.39 6.18 2.17
C ILE A 17 10.88 6.05 2.06
N ASP A 18 10.26 6.64 1.04
CA ASP A 18 8.82 6.53 0.80
C ASP A 18 8.41 5.08 0.53
N TRP A 19 9.23 4.35 -0.24
CA TRP A 19 9.09 2.91 -0.40
C TRP A 19 9.21 2.14 0.92
N LEU A 20 10.22 2.44 1.72
CA LEU A 20 10.46 1.75 3.00
C LEU A 20 9.31 1.97 4.00
N ILE A 21 8.74 3.17 4.03
CA ILE A 21 7.54 3.48 4.82
C ILE A 21 6.35 2.68 4.30
N GLY A 22 6.14 2.59 2.98
CA GLY A 22 5.11 1.75 2.38
C GLY A 22 5.24 0.27 2.78
N PHE A 23 6.46 -0.28 2.74
CA PHE A 23 6.75 -1.66 3.17
C PHE A 23 6.53 -1.87 4.68
N SER A 24 6.77 -0.85 5.51
CA SER A 24 6.53 -0.95 6.95
C SER A 24 5.07 -1.27 7.28
N THR A 25 4.13 -0.76 6.49
CA THR A 25 2.69 -1.03 6.64
C THR A 25 2.35 -2.50 6.42
N ILE A 26 3.00 -3.16 5.46
CA ILE A 26 2.82 -4.59 5.20
C ILE A 26 3.40 -5.41 6.37
N PHE A 27 4.56 -5.02 6.89
CA PHE A 27 5.16 -5.65 8.07
C PHE A 27 4.26 -5.52 9.31
N TYR A 28 3.69 -4.34 9.53
CA TYR A 28 2.76 -4.10 10.64
C TYR A 28 1.51 -4.98 10.51
N MET A 29 0.95 -5.08 9.30
CA MET A 29 -0.21 -5.93 9.02
C MET A 29 0.11 -7.41 9.25
N PHE A 30 1.28 -7.88 8.82
CA PHE A 30 1.75 -9.23 9.05
C PHE A 30 1.87 -9.56 10.55
N LEU A 31 2.50 -8.67 11.33
CA LEU A 31 2.64 -8.82 12.77
C LEU A 31 1.28 -8.80 13.49
N ALA A 32 0.37 -7.92 13.08
CA ALA A 32 -0.98 -7.84 13.62
C ALA A 32 -1.79 -9.13 13.35
N LEU A 33 -1.74 -9.65 12.12
CA LEU A 33 -2.38 -10.91 11.74
C LEU A 33 -1.81 -12.11 12.51
N LYS A 34 -0.49 -12.16 12.69
CA LYS A 34 0.14 -13.19 13.52
C LYS A 34 -0.37 -13.14 14.96
N ARG A 35 -0.42 -11.95 15.56
CA ARG A 35 -0.88 -11.77 16.94
C ARG A 35 -2.36 -12.08 17.12
N PHE A 36 -3.20 -11.76 16.13
CA PHE A 36 -4.64 -11.94 16.22
C PHE A 36 -5.07 -13.39 15.96
N TYR A 37 -4.42 -14.10 15.04
CA TYR A 37 -4.78 -15.47 14.68
C TYR A 37 -3.98 -16.55 15.41
N GLU A 38 -2.91 -16.19 16.16
CA GLU A 38 -1.96 -17.11 16.81
C GLU A 38 -1.46 -18.25 15.87
N GLN A 39 -1.47 -18.00 14.56
CA GLN A 39 -1.14 -18.98 13.53
C GLN A 39 0.35 -18.99 13.19
N GLY A 40 0.80 -20.09 12.58
CA GLY A 40 2.18 -20.24 12.11
C GLY A 40 2.58 -19.17 11.09
N TRP A 41 3.86 -18.81 11.10
CA TRP A 41 4.43 -17.68 10.33
C TRP A 41 4.13 -17.76 8.82
N ILE A 42 4.15 -18.96 8.24
CA ILE A 42 3.91 -19.18 6.81
C ILE A 42 2.43 -18.93 6.45
N LEU A 43 1.50 -19.40 7.28
CA LEU A 43 0.06 -19.19 7.08
C LEU A 43 -0.31 -17.71 7.18
N SER A 44 0.26 -16.99 8.16
CA SER A 44 0.08 -15.55 8.29
C SER A 44 0.63 -14.79 7.09
N PHE A 45 1.73 -15.25 6.49
CA PHE A 45 2.34 -14.60 5.33
C PHE A 45 1.43 -14.71 4.10
N PHE A 46 0.95 -15.92 3.79
CA PHE A 46 0.01 -16.12 2.69
C PHE A 46 -1.29 -15.35 2.89
N LYS A 47 -1.86 -15.35 4.10
CA LYS A 47 -3.08 -14.58 4.40
C LYS A 47 -2.89 -13.08 4.20
N THR A 48 -1.79 -12.54 4.72
CA THR A 48 -1.43 -11.12 4.53
C THR A 48 -1.28 -10.80 3.05
N GLY A 49 -0.62 -11.70 2.29
CA GLY A 49 -0.48 -11.60 0.84
C GLY A 49 -1.82 -11.61 0.09
N PHE A 50 -2.72 -12.55 0.41
CA PHE A 50 -4.06 -12.61 -0.20
C PHE A 50 -4.89 -11.35 0.08
N ILE A 51 -4.81 -10.80 1.30
CA ILE A 51 -5.48 -9.55 1.67
C ILE A 51 -4.90 -8.38 0.86
N ALA A 52 -3.57 -8.29 0.78
CA ALA A 52 -2.90 -7.24 0.01
C ALA A 52 -3.22 -7.33 -1.50
N PHE A 53 -3.23 -8.54 -2.08
CA PHE A 53 -3.63 -8.77 -3.46
C PHE A 53 -5.09 -8.42 -3.71
N GLY A 54 -5.99 -8.83 -2.81
CA GLY A 54 -7.40 -8.49 -2.89
C GLY A 54 -7.61 -6.98 -2.89
N PHE A 55 -6.91 -6.25 -2.02
CA PHE A 55 -6.92 -4.79 -2.01
C PHE A 55 -6.41 -4.18 -3.33
N MET A 56 -5.29 -4.67 -3.87
CA MET A 56 -4.76 -4.19 -5.15
C MET A 56 -5.72 -4.40 -6.32
N LEU A 57 -6.48 -5.51 -6.33
CA LEU A 57 -7.48 -5.76 -7.38
C LEU A 57 -8.59 -4.70 -7.44
N PHE A 58 -8.88 -4.01 -6.34
CA PHE A 58 -9.83 -2.89 -6.34
C PHE A 58 -9.16 -1.55 -6.60
N VAL A 59 -7.98 -1.33 -6.02
CA VAL A 59 -7.26 -0.05 -6.14
C VAL A 59 -6.76 0.19 -7.56
N LEU A 60 -6.15 -0.81 -8.20
CA LEU A 60 -5.59 -0.68 -9.55
C LEU A 60 -6.63 -0.24 -10.60
N PRO A 61 -7.81 -0.89 -10.74
CA PRO A 61 -8.80 -0.45 -11.71
C PRO A 61 -9.40 0.91 -11.36
N LEU A 62 -9.57 1.23 -10.07
CA LEU A 62 -10.04 2.55 -9.65
C LEU A 62 -9.04 3.64 -10.04
N THR A 63 -7.75 3.46 -9.72
CA THR A 63 -6.70 4.39 -10.10
C THR A 63 -6.59 4.52 -11.61
N ALA A 64 -6.61 3.41 -12.35
CA ALA A 64 -6.59 3.42 -13.80
C ALA A 64 -7.79 4.20 -14.37
N GLY A 65 -8.98 4.01 -13.81
CA GLY A 65 -10.19 4.74 -14.20
C GLY A 65 -10.08 6.25 -13.97
N ILE A 66 -9.61 6.67 -12.78
CA ILE A 66 -9.41 8.09 -12.46
C ILE A 66 -8.35 8.71 -13.37
N VAL A 67 -7.21 8.05 -13.57
CA VAL A 67 -6.14 8.54 -14.44
C VAL A 67 -6.61 8.63 -15.88
N ALA A 68 -7.38 7.65 -16.37
CA ALA A 68 -7.97 7.69 -17.70
C ALA A 68 -8.93 8.88 -17.85
N LEU A 69 -9.84 9.09 -16.89
CA LEU A 69 -10.75 10.25 -16.89
C LEU A 69 -9.99 11.57 -16.90
N PHE A 70 -8.96 11.71 -16.06
CA PHE A 70 -8.08 12.88 -16.06
C PHE A 70 -7.40 13.06 -17.42
N ALA A 71 -6.82 12.01 -18.00
CA ALA A 71 -6.18 12.08 -19.30
C ALA A 71 -7.15 12.53 -20.41
N PHE A 72 -8.41 12.08 -20.38
CA PHE A 72 -9.46 12.52 -21.30
C PHE A 72 -9.88 13.99 -21.10
N MET A 73 -9.77 14.56 -19.90
CA MET A 73 -10.10 15.97 -19.66
C MET A 73 -8.99 16.93 -20.13
N PHE A 74 -7.75 16.46 -20.20
CA PHE A 74 -6.58 17.25 -20.61
C PHE A 74 -6.25 17.13 -22.11
N TYR A 75 -7.02 16.35 -22.88
CA TYR A 75 -6.98 16.24 -24.33
C TYR A 75 -8.21 16.91 -24.96
#